data_AF-A0A6G1RJ85-F1
#
_entry.id   AF-A0A6G1RJ85-F1
#
_cell.length_a   1.000
_cell.length_b   1.000
_cell.length_c   1.000
_cell.angle_alpha   90.00
_cell.angle_beta   90.00
_cell.angle_gamma   90.00
#
_symmetry.space_group_name_H-M   'P 1'
#
loop_
_entity.id
_entity.type
_entity.pdbx_description
1 polymer ?
#
loop_
_entity_poly.entity_id
_entity_poly.type
_entity_poly.pdbx_seq_one_letter_code
_entity_poly.pdbx_strand_id
1 'polypeptide(L)'
;MFLLCEAGNFSIHVALSDLRRNGSKTRKIPYPTKNPFTWLFFFVSCPNYTYEVGTWISFTIMTQCVPVGLFTLLCFIQMTIWAKDKHCTYLREFKDYPSLRMPIIPFLL
;
A
#
# COMPACT_ATOMS: atom_id res chain seq x y z
N MET A 1 -16.98 -3.88 -1.99
CA MET A 1 -15.54 -3.86 -2.33
C MET A 1 -14.94 -2.47 -2.15
N PHE A 2 -15.40 -1.43 -2.86
CA PHE A 2 -14.90 -0.05 -2.72
C PHE A 2 -14.77 0.43 -1.26
N LEU A 3 -15.84 0.37 -0.45
CA LEU A 3 -15.80 0.82 0.96
C LEU A 3 -14.84 0.02 1.85
N LEU A 4 -14.64 -1.28 1.56
CA LEU A 4 -13.70 -2.11 2.30
C LEU A 4 -12.25 -1.74 1.96
N CYS A 5 -11.98 -1.43 0.69
CA CYS A 5 -10.68 -0.96 0.23
C CYS A 5 -10.36 0.42 0.82
N GLU A 6 -11.32 1.35 0.83
CA GLU A 6 -11.16 2.66 1.45
C GLU A 6 -10.95 2.56 2.96
N ALA A 7 -11.71 1.73 3.66
CA ALA A 7 -11.51 1.47 5.08
C ALA A 7 -10.12 0.85 5.37
N GLY A 8 -9.67 -0.06 4.51
CA GLY A 8 -8.32 -0.62 4.56
C GLY A 8 -7.24 0.44 4.37
N ASN A 9 -7.35 1.26 3.33
CA ASN A 9 -6.42 2.37 3.05
C ASN A 9 -6.36 3.34 4.24
N PHE A 10 -7.51 3.75 4.77
CA PHE A 10 -7.58 4.59 5.96
C PHE A 10 -6.90 3.94 7.18
N SER A 11 -7.18 2.67 7.44
CA SER A 11 -6.55 1.95 8.56
C SER A 11 -5.03 1.92 8.45
N ILE A 12 -4.48 1.73 7.25
CA ILE A 12 -3.04 1.70 7.03
C ILE A 12 -2.46 3.13 7.21
N HIS A 13 -3.15 4.17 6.72
CA HIS A 13 -2.76 5.56 6.97
C HIS A 13 -2.75 5.92 8.45
N VAL A 14 -3.74 5.46 9.22
CA VAL A 14 -3.78 5.63 10.68
C VAL A 14 -2.59 4.93 11.33
N ALA A 15 -2.28 3.69 10.93
CA ALA A 15 -1.12 2.95 11.45
C ALA A 15 0.20 3.66 11.12
N LEU A 16 0.36 4.19 9.90
CA LEU A 16 1.53 4.98 9.50
C LEU A 16 1.64 6.32 10.24
N SER A 17 0.51 6.95 10.55
CA SER A 17 0.46 8.18 11.35
C SER A 17 0.89 7.92 12.79
N ASP A 18 0.42 6.83 13.40
CA ASP A 18 0.78 6.47 14.78
C ASP A 18 2.28 6.18 14.92
N LEU A 19 2.93 5.62 13.90
CA LEU A 19 4.39 5.46 13.85
C LEU A 19 5.16 6.78 13.88
N ARG A 20 4.56 7.87 13.38
CA ARG A 20 5.14 9.24 13.39
C ARG A 20 4.76 10.04 14.63
N ARG A 21 3.72 9.63 15.37
CA ARG A 21 3.19 10.37 16.53
C ARG A 21 4.20 10.53 17.67
N ASN A 22 5.21 9.67 17.74
CA ASN A 22 6.27 9.75 18.75
C ASN A 22 7.36 10.80 18.43
N GLY A 23 7.14 11.72 17.49
CA GLY A 23 8.04 12.85 17.21
C GLY A 23 9.40 12.47 16.59
N SER A 24 9.65 11.19 16.38
CA SER A 24 10.90 10.71 15.78
C SER A 24 10.88 10.93 14.26
N LYS A 25 11.85 11.70 13.75
CA LYS A 25 12.12 11.79 12.31
C LYS A 25 12.74 10.50 11.75
N THR A 26 13.11 9.54 12.59
CA THR A 26 13.60 8.25 12.12
C THR A 26 12.46 7.46 11.50
N ARG A 27 12.64 7.11 10.23
CA ARG A 27 11.74 6.22 9.51
C ARG A 27 11.70 4.89 10.29
N LYS A 28 10.52 4.36 10.55
CA LYS A 28 10.33 3.06 11.22
C LYS A 28 9.72 2.08 10.24
N ILE A 29 10.12 0.82 10.32
CA ILE A 29 9.50 -0.25 9.54
C ILE A 29 8.08 -0.46 10.10
N PRO A 30 7.02 -0.34 9.28
CA PRO A 30 5.68 -0.64 9.73
C PRO A 30 5.54 -2.16 9.95
N TYR A 31 4.99 -2.54 11.10
CA TYR A 31 4.65 -3.92 11.43
C TYR A 31 3.13 -4.08 11.51
N PRO A 32 2.61 -5.27 11.22
CA PRO A 32 1.19 -5.58 11.32
C PRO A 32 0.72 -5.38 12.77
N THR A 33 -0.43 -4.74 12.93
CA THR A 33 -1.07 -4.52 14.24
C THR A 33 -2.20 -5.54 14.45
N LYS A 34 -2.97 -5.40 15.53
CA LYS A 34 -4.14 -6.26 15.82
C LYS A 34 -5.27 -6.11 14.78
N ASN A 35 -5.20 -5.12 13.88
CA ASN A 35 -6.23 -4.90 12.88
C ASN A 35 -6.03 -5.83 11.66
N PRO A 36 -7.05 -6.59 11.21
CA PRO A 36 -6.91 -7.50 10.06
C PRO A 36 -6.50 -6.78 8.76
N PHE A 37 -6.89 -5.52 8.59
CA PHE A 37 -6.46 -4.70 7.44
C PHE A 37 -4.94 -4.41 7.43
N THR A 38 -4.32 -4.36 8.61
CA THR A 38 -2.85 -4.16 8.72
C THR A 38 -2.05 -5.45 8.55
N TRP A 39 -2.68 -6.62 8.49
CA TRP A 39 -1.96 -7.88 8.24
C TRP A 39 -1.33 -7.93 6.85
N LEU A 40 -1.82 -7.11 5.92
CA LEU A 40 -1.21 -6.96 4.61
C LEU A 40 0.25 -6.47 4.68
N PHE A 41 0.69 -5.85 5.79
CA PHE A 41 2.10 -5.52 6.04
C PHE A 41 3.02 -6.75 6.17
N PHE A 42 2.50 -7.96 6.42
CA PHE A 42 3.31 -9.18 6.37
C PHE A 42 3.80 -9.49 4.96
N PHE A 43 2.97 -9.23 3.96
CA PHE A 43 3.22 -9.62 2.57
C PHE A 43 3.72 -8.45 1.71
N VAL A 44 3.28 -7.23 2.01
CA VAL A 44 3.52 -6.05 1.18
C VAL A 44 4.15 -4.91 1.97
N SER A 45 5.13 -4.27 1.36
CA SER A 45 5.86 -3.12 1.92
C SER A 45 4.99 -1.86 1.98
N CYS A 46 4.14 -1.67 0.97
CA CYS A 46 3.21 -0.55 0.84
C CYS A 46 1.76 -1.02 0.62
N PRO A 47 1.07 -1.54 1.66
CA PRO A 47 -0.29 -2.05 1.51
C PRO A 47 -1.35 -0.97 1.21
N ASN A 48 -1.06 0.30 1.49
CA ASN A 48 -1.88 1.44 1.05
C ASN A 48 -2.17 1.39 -0.45
N TYR A 49 -1.12 1.22 -1.26
CA TYR A 49 -1.26 1.22 -2.70
C TYR A 49 -2.06 0.01 -3.21
N THR A 50 -1.96 -1.13 -2.53
CA THR A 50 -2.80 -2.30 -2.84
C THR A 50 -4.27 -2.00 -2.62
N TYR A 51 -4.62 -1.35 -1.50
CA TYR A 51 -5.99 -0.95 -1.22
C TYR A 51 -6.49 0.13 -2.18
N GLU A 52 -5.67 1.13 -2.49
CA GLU A 52 -6.00 2.21 -3.41
C GLU A 52 -6.28 1.67 -4.83
N VAL A 53 -5.46 0.73 -5.31
CA VAL A 53 -5.71 0.02 -6.57
C VAL A 53 -7.03 -0.76 -6.53
N GLY A 54 -7.30 -1.47 -5.42
CA GLY A 54 -8.57 -2.16 -5.22
C GLY A 54 -9.79 -1.22 -5.23
N THR A 55 -9.65 -0.02 -4.66
CA THR A 55 -10.64 1.06 -4.71
C THR A 55 -10.90 1.46 -6.17
N TRP A 56 -9.87 1.77 -6.94
CA TRP A 56 -10.00 2.22 -8.34
C TRP A 56 -10.56 1.13 -9.27
N ILE A 57 -10.17 -0.13 -9.08
CA ILE A 57 -10.75 -1.26 -9.80
C ILE A 57 -12.24 -1.39 -9.47
N SER A 58 -12.60 -1.32 -8.19
CA SER A 58 -14.00 -1.37 -7.76
C SER A 58 -14.82 -0.21 -8.35
N PHE A 59 -14.24 0.98 -8.41
CA PHE A 59 -14.87 2.17 -8.97
C PHE A 59 -15.04 2.07 -10.49
N THR A 60 -14.05 1.50 -11.19
CA THR A 60 -14.16 1.19 -12.62
C THR A 60 -15.29 0.20 -12.88
N ILE A 61 -15.41 -0.86 -12.06
CA ILE A 61 -16.49 -1.84 -12.19
C ILE A 61 -17.86 -1.20 -11.90
N MET A 62 -17.95 -0.30 -10.92
CA MET A 62 -19.21 0.39 -10.60
C MET A 62 -19.66 1.35 -11.70
N THR A 63 -18.73 2.11 -12.27
CA THR A 63 -19.06 3.16 -13.26
C THR A 63 -19.16 2.62 -14.69
N GLN A 64 -18.51 1.49 -15.00
CA GLN A 64 -18.42 0.90 -16.34
C GLN A 64 -17.96 1.92 -17.41
N CYS A 65 -17.23 2.96 -17.00
CA CYS A 65 -16.76 4.00 -17.88
C CYS A 65 -15.34 3.68 -18.37
N VAL A 66 -15.18 3.61 -19.69
CA VAL A 66 -13.86 3.50 -20.36
C VAL A 66 -12.82 4.51 -19.83
N PRO A 67 -13.13 5.82 -19.64
CA PRO A 67 -12.13 6.77 -19.12
C PRO A 67 -11.66 6.44 -17.70
N VAL A 68 -12.55 5.89 -16.86
CA VAL A 68 -12.22 5.51 -15.48
C VAL A 68 -11.32 4.27 -15.46
N GLY A 69 -11.55 3.32 -16.36
CA GLY A 69 -10.67 2.16 -16.55
C GLY A 69 -9.26 2.55 -17.01
N LEU A 70 -9.15 3.47 -17.97
CA LEU A 70 -7.85 3.98 -18.43
C LEU A 70 -7.11 4.72 -17.31
N PHE A 71 -7.82 5.57 -16.56
CA PHE A 71 -7.26 6.26 -15.39
C PHE A 71 -6.73 5.27 -14.35
N THR A 72 -7.51 4.24 -14.03
CA THR A 72 -7.10 3.19 -13.08
C THR A 72 -5.83 2.48 -13.52
N LEU A 73 -5.69 2.16 -14.81
CA LEU A 73 -4.48 1.53 -15.35
C LEU A 73 -3.24 2.43 -15.24
N LEU A 74 -3.37 3.71 -15.60
CA LEU A 74 -2.27 4.68 -15.48
C LEU A 74 -1.88 4.91 -14.01
N CYS A 75 -2.86 5.07 -13.12
CA CYS A 75 -2.63 5.17 -11.68
C CYS A 75 -1.93 3.92 -11.13
N PHE A 76 -2.34 2.73 -11.57
CA PHE A 76 -1.70 1.47 -11.18
C PHE A 76 -0.21 1.44 -11.54
N ILE A 77 0.14 1.81 -12.78
CA ILE A 77 1.52 1.84 -13.25
C ILE A 77 2.35 2.83 -12.42
N GLN A 78 1.84 4.04 -12.21
CA GLN A 78 2.52 5.08 -11.43
C GLN A 78 2.76 4.64 -9.98
N MET A 79 1.74 4.09 -9.33
CA MET A 79 1.86 3.59 -7.94
C MET A 79 2.85 2.43 -7.85
N THR A 80 2.91 1.57 -8.86
CA THR A 80 3.89 0.46 -8.95
C THR A 80 5.32 0.97 -8.96
N ILE A 81 5.61 2.00 -9.76
CA ILE A 81 6.93 2.64 -9.81
C ILE A 81 7.30 3.22 -8.44
N TRP A 82 6.38 3.96 -7.82
CA TRP A 82 6.61 4.57 -6.50
C TRP A 82 6.82 3.55 -5.38
N ALA A 83 6.09 2.44 -5.39
CA ALA A 83 6.27 1.40 -4.38
C ALA A 83 7.61 0.67 -4.53
N LYS A 84 8.05 0.43 -5.77
CA LYS A 84 9.36 -0.17 -6.04
C LYS A 84 10.49 0.72 -5.51
N ASP A 85 10.42 2.02 -5.79
CA ASP A 85 11.39 2.99 -5.29
C ASP A 85 11.41 3.06 -3.75
N LYS A 86 10.23 3.07 -3.12
CA LYS A 86 10.12 3.00 -1.65
C LYS A 86 10.69 1.70 -1.09
N HIS A 87 10.41 0.56 -1.71
CA HIS A 87 10.92 -0.74 -1.27
C HIS A 87 12.45 -0.80 -1.36
N CYS A 88 13.04 -0.34 -2.47
CA CYS A 88 14.50 -0.21 -2.61
C CYS A 88 15.10 0.73 -1.56
N THR A 89 14.41 1.83 -1.24
CA THR A 89 14.85 2.74 -0.17
C THR A 89 14.81 2.06 1.19
N TYR A 90 13.75 1.29 1.50
CA TYR A 90 13.66 0.53 2.75
C TYR A 90 14.78 -0.52 2.87
N LEU A 91 15.09 -1.25 1.79
CA LEU A 91 16.21 -2.20 1.78
C LEU A 91 17.57 -1.54 2.02
N ARG A 92 17.76 -0.30 1.56
CA ARG A 92 19.01 0.46 1.76
C ARG A 92 19.12 1.06 3.17
N GLU A 93 18.02 1.58 3.70
CA GLU A 93 18.00 2.23 5.02
C GLU A 93 17.97 1.23 6.17
N PHE A 94 17.39 0.04 5.98
CA PHE A 94 17.22 -0.96 7.03
C PHE A 94 17.92 -2.27 6.68
N LYS A 95 19.03 -2.57 7.39
CA LYS A 95 19.73 -3.86 7.26
C LYS A 95 18.89 -5.05 7.72
N ASP A 96 18.00 -4.85 8.70
CA ASP A 96 17.11 -5.90 9.23
C ASP A 96 15.75 -5.99 8.50
N TYR A 97 15.66 -5.45 7.28
CA TYR A 97 14.41 -5.48 6.54
C TYR A 97 14.07 -6.91 6.08
N PRO A 98 12.85 -7.42 6.32
CA PRO A 98 12.47 -8.76 5.91
C PRO A 98 12.44 -8.88 4.38
N SER A 99 13.31 -9.72 3.83
CA SER A 99 13.46 -9.98 2.38
C SER A 99 12.23 -10.63 1.73
N LEU A 100 11.28 -11.13 2.52
CA LEU A 100 10.02 -11.74 2.07
C LEU A 100 8.93 -10.72 1.71
N ARG A 101 9.10 -9.43 2.03
CA ARG A 101 8.08 -8.41 1.72
C ARG A 101 8.16 -7.98 0.28
N MET A 102 7.05 -8.06 -0.44
CA MET A 102 6.93 -7.59 -1.82
C MET A 102 6.62 -6.08 -1.86
N PRO A 103 6.86 -5.35 -2.96
CA PRO A 103 6.65 -3.90 -3.00
C PRO A 103 5.17 -3.49 -2.96
N ILE A 104 4.30 -4.15 -3.74
CA ILE A 104 2.91 -3.69 -3.94
C ILE A 104 1.84 -4.80 -4.02
N ILE A 105 2.12 -5.92 -4.68
CA ILE A 105 1.17 -7.03 -4.82
C ILE A 105 1.93 -8.34 -4.60
N PRO A 106 1.48 -9.23 -3.70
CA PRO A 106 2.04 -10.56 -3.63
C PRO A 106 1.77 -11.25 -4.98
N PHE A 107 2.80 -11.81 -5.62
CA PHE A 107 2.77 -12.59 -6.87
C PHE A 107 2.78 -11.88 -8.24
N LEU A 108 2.91 -10.55 -8.34
CA LEU A 108 3.03 -9.89 -9.66
C LEU A 108 4.37 -9.19 -9.91
N LEU A 109 5.10 -8.81 -8.84
CA LEU A 109 6.43 -8.20 -8.90
C LEU A 109 7.17 -8.33 -7.56
#